data_AF-A0A9D2Q050-F1
#
_entry.id   AF-A0A9D2Q050-F1
#
_cell.length_a   1.000
_cell.length_b   1.000
_cell.length_c   1.000
_cell.angle_alpha   90.00
_cell.angle_beta   90.00
_cell.angle_gamma   90.00
#
_symmetry.space_group_name_H-M   'P 1'
#
loop_
_entity.id
_entity.type
_entity.pdbx_description
1 polymer ?
#
loop_
_entity_poly.entity_id
_entity_poly.type
_entity_poly.pdbx_seq_one_letter_code
_entity_poly.pdbx_strand_id
1 'polypeptide(L)'
;MDFPVWTLIPFVLMLAGIAVFPLVPQLAHLWDRPRNQLLYALVLGVPVAIGLLIAAHPELVAHALIEYVQFIVLLLGLFTVSGAIVLRGDLAATPRTNTAFLAVGGLLASFIGTTGAAMLLIRPILATNAQRRYRAHTVVFTILVV
;
A
#
# COMPACT_ATOMS: atom_id res chain seq x y z
N MET A 1 -9.04 25.21 14.69
CA MET A 1 -9.97 24.17 15.17
C MET A 1 -9.11 23.17 15.90
N ASP A 2 -9.16 23.17 17.23
CA ASP A 2 -8.31 22.31 18.03
C ASP A 2 -9.14 21.09 18.43
N PHE A 3 -8.99 20.00 17.68
CA PHE A 3 -9.57 18.73 18.11
C PHE A 3 -8.80 18.25 19.34
N PRO A 4 -9.50 17.81 20.39
CA PRO A 4 -8.83 17.19 21.52
C PRO A 4 -8.00 15.99 21.08
N VAL A 5 -6.80 15.82 21.62
CA VAL A 5 -5.85 14.77 21.20
C VAL A 5 -6.45 13.36 21.28
N TRP A 6 -7.41 13.12 22.17
CA TRP A 6 -8.08 11.82 22.30
C TRP A 6 -8.90 11.41 21.06
N THR A 7 -9.26 12.32 20.17
CA THR A 7 -9.91 11.97 18.89
C THR A 7 -8.99 11.21 17.93
N LEU A 8 -7.67 11.22 18.17
CA LEU A 8 -6.69 10.44 17.41
C LEU A 8 -6.66 8.96 17.80
N ILE A 9 -7.31 8.56 18.90
CA ILE A 9 -7.27 7.17 19.38
C ILE A 9 -7.67 6.16 18.27
N PRO A 10 -8.78 6.33 17.53
CA PRO A 10 -9.15 5.40 16.47
C PRO A 10 -8.11 5.30 15.35
N PHE A 11 -7.46 6.42 15.01
CA PHE A 11 -6.40 6.44 14.01
C PHE A 11 -5.14 5.70 14.49
N VAL A 12 -4.69 5.95 15.72
CA VAL A 12 -3.54 5.27 16.32
C VAL A 12 -3.81 3.77 16.46
N LEU A 13 -5.01 3.39 16.90
CA LEU A 13 -5.42 1.99 16.96
C LEU A 13 -5.41 1.36 15.57
N MET A 14 -5.94 2.04 14.56
CA MET A 14 -5.95 1.53 13.18
C MET A 14 -4.54 1.23 12.68
N LEU A 15 -3.59 2.15 12.86
CA LEU A 15 -2.18 1.95 12.50
C LEU A 15 -1.54 0.81 13.30
N ALA A 16 -1.77 0.76 14.61
CA ALA A 16 -1.26 -0.30 15.47
C ALA A 16 -1.78 -1.67 15.06
N GLY A 17 -3.06 -1.79 14.70
CA GLY A 17 -3.64 -3.03 14.19
C GLY A 17 -2.97 -3.51 12.91
N ILE A 18 -2.81 -2.62 11.93
CA ILE A 18 -2.16 -2.94 10.65
C ILE A 18 -0.70 -3.36 10.85
N ALA A 19 0.02 -2.73 11.78
CA ALA A 19 1.43 -3.04 12.05
C ALA A 19 1.61 -4.32 12.88
N VAL A 20 0.78 -4.53 13.91
CA VAL A 20 1.01 -5.57 14.93
C VAL A 20 0.27 -6.87 14.64
N PHE A 21 -0.98 -6.82 14.15
CA PHE A 21 -1.79 -8.03 14.01
C PHE A 21 -1.22 -9.07 13.02
N PRO A 22 -0.61 -8.69 11.87
CA PRO A 22 0.08 -9.65 11.01
C PRO A 22 1.31 -10.31 11.64
N LEU A 23 1.97 -9.62 12.59
CA LEU A 23 3.22 -10.09 13.21
C LEU A 23 2.98 -11.06 14.37
N VAL A 24 1.81 -10.99 15.01
CA VAL A 24 1.46 -11.86 16.14
C VAL A 24 0.88 -13.18 15.61
N PRO A 25 1.54 -14.34 15.79
CA PRO A 25 1.14 -15.60 15.17
C PRO A 25 -0.31 -16.03 15.49
N GLN A 26 -0.79 -15.69 16.68
CA GLN A 26 -2.14 -15.99 17.15
C GLN A 26 -3.22 -15.17 16.42
N LEU A 27 -2.87 -13.95 15.99
CA LEU A 27 -3.79 -13.01 15.34
C LEU A 27 -3.65 -13.02 13.82
N ALA A 28 -2.50 -13.42 13.29
CA ALA A 28 -2.19 -13.42 11.86
C ALA A 28 -3.27 -14.17 11.04
N HIS A 29 -3.63 -15.39 11.45
CA HIS A 29 -4.66 -16.18 10.76
C HIS A 29 -6.04 -15.52 10.72
N LEU A 30 -6.37 -14.69 11.72
CA LEU A 30 -7.60 -13.93 11.73
C LEU A 30 -7.45 -12.67 10.88
N TRP A 31 -6.31 -11.99 10.95
CA TRP A 31 -6.05 -10.76 10.21
C TRP A 31 -5.98 -10.98 8.70
N ASP A 32 -5.46 -12.12 8.24
CA ASP A 32 -5.34 -12.43 6.81
C ASP A 32 -6.69 -12.50 6.08
N ARG A 33 -7.81 -12.60 6.82
CA ARG A 33 -9.14 -12.61 6.23
C ARG A 33 -9.59 -11.17 5.90
N PRO A 34 -9.89 -10.83 4.63
CA PRO A 34 -10.30 -9.48 4.24
C PRO A 34 -11.52 -8.95 5.01
N ARG A 35 -12.44 -9.85 5.37
CA ARG A 35 -13.62 -9.50 6.20
C ARG A 35 -13.22 -8.92 7.56
N ASN A 36 -12.18 -9.46 8.19
CA ASN A 36 -11.75 -9.01 9.52
C ASN A 36 -11.01 -7.68 9.44
N GLN A 37 -10.21 -7.46 8.39
CA GLN A 37 -9.58 -6.18 8.10
C GLN A 37 -10.64 -5.09 7.85
N LEU A 38 -11.65 -5.40 7.04
CA LEU A 38 -12.77 -4.50 6.78
C LEU A 38 -13.55 -4.20 8.07
N LEU A 39 -13.88 -5.23 8.87
CA LEU A 39 -14.58 -5.04 10.13
C LEU A 39 -13.78 -4.14 11.07
N TYR A 40 -12.47 -4.35 11.19
CA TYR A 40 -11.60 -3.55 12.04
C TYR A 40 -11.58 -2.07 11.60
N ALA A 41 -11.44 -1.82 10.30
CA ALA A 41 -11.48 -0.48 9.74
C ALA A 41 -12.85 0.19 9.97
N LEU A 42 -13.96 -0.54 9.78
CA LEU A 42 -15.31 0.00 9.99
C LEU A 42 -15.60 0.27 11.47
N VAL A 43 -15.21 -0.63 12.38
CA VAL A 43 -15.42 -0.45 13.83
C VAL A 43 -14.70 0.79 14.34
N LEU A 44 -13.53 1.13 13.80
CA LEU A 44 -12.80 2.34 14.17
C LEU A 44 -13.26 3.58 13.39
N GLY A 45 -13.57 3.44 12.10
CA GLY A 45 -13.88 4.56 11.21
C GLY A 45 -15.33 5.05 11.28
N VAL A 46 -16.31 4.15 11.39
CA VAL A 46 -17.74 4.50 11.39
C VAL A 46 -18.12 5.37 12.60
N PRO A 47 -17.70 5.06 13.84
CA PRO A 47 -17.98 5.92 14.98
C PRO A 47 -17.37 7.33 14.83
N VAL A 48 -16.19 7.45 14.23
CA VAL A 48 -15.57 8.75 13.94
C VAL A 48 -16.42 9.54 12.94
N ALA A 49 -16.85 8.90 11.85
CA ALA A 49 -17.71 9.54 10.86
C ALA A 49 -19.04 10.01 11.48
N ILE A 50 -19.69 9.16 12.29
CA ILE A 50 -20.92 9.54 13.02
C ILE A 50 -20.65 10.70 13.98
N GLY A 51 -19.55 10.66 14.73
CA GLY A 51 -19.17 11.74 15.64
C GLY A 51 -18.98 13.08 14.93
N LEU A 52 -18.35 13.09 13.75
CA LEU A 52 -18.20 14.29 12.93
C LEU A 52 -19.54 14.80 12.37
N LEU A 53 -20.43 13.90 11.96
CA LEU A 53 -21.77 14.27 11.50
C LEU A 53 -22.60 14.92 12.62
N ILE A 54 -22.56 14.35 13.83
CA ILE A 54 -23.24 14.89 15.01
C ILE A 54 -22.64 16.24 15.42
N ALA A 55 -21.31 16.39 15.31
CA ALA A 55 -20.61 17.65 15.57
C ALA A 55 -20.84 18.73 14.49
N ALA A 56 -21.77 18.50 13.54
CA ALA A 56 -22.10 19.40 12.45
C ALA A 56 -20.92 19.69 11.49
N HIS A 57 -20.07 18.68 11.26
CA HIS A 57 -18.96 18.71 10.31
C HIS A 57 -19.09 17.67 9.17
N PRO A 58 -20.22 17.62 8.43
CA PRO A 58 -20.41 16.68 7.34
C PRO A 58 -19.42 16.87 6.18
N GLU A 59 -18.89 18.08 6.00
CA GLU A 59 -17.90 18.43 4.98
C GLU A 59 -16.61 17.63 5.13
N LEU A 60 -16.16 17.36 6.35
CA LEU A 60 -14.93 16.59 6.59
C LEU A 60 -15.08 15.13 6.15
N VAL A 61 -16.26 14.55 6.41
CA VAL A 61 -16.57 13.18 5.99
C VAL A 61 -16.73 13.13 4.46
N ALA A 62 -17.42 14.11 3.87
CA ALA A 62 -17.61 14.18 2.42
C ALA A 62 -16.28 14.36 1.68
N HIS A 63 -15.42 15.28 2.15
CA HIS A 63 -14.08 15.47 1.58
C HIS A 63 -13.23 14.20 1.67
N ALA A 64 -13.20 13.54 2.83
CA ALA A 64 -12.46 12.29 2.99
C ALA A 64 -12.95 11.19 2.03
N LEU A 65 -14.26 11.06 1.84
CA LEU A 65 -14.82 10.09 0.89
C LEU A 65 -14.47 10.42 -0.58
N ILE A 66 -14.51 11.71 -0.95
CA ILE A 66 -14.14 12.14 -2.29
C ILE A 66 -12.66 11.85 -2.55
N GLU A 67 -11.77 12.21 -1.62
CA GLU A 67 -10.34 11.92 -1.72
C GLU A 67 -10.07 10.41 -1.81
N TYR A 68 -10.81 9.61 -1.03
CA TYR A 68 -10.69 8.15 -1.08
C TYR A 68 -11.12 7.58 -2.44
N VAL A 69 -12.21 8.07 -3.02
CA VAL A 69 -12.65 7.67 -4.38
C VAL A 69 -11.63 8.10 -5.42
N GLN A 70 -11.13 9.34 -5.35
CA GLN A 70 -10.08 9.84 -6.26
C GLN A 70 -8.82 8.96 -6.18
N PHE A 71 -8.42 8.57 -4.97
CA PHE A 71 -7.31 7.67 -4.75
C PHE A 71 -7.54 6.28 -5.36
N ILE A 72 -8.74 5.69 -5.18
CA ILE A 72 -9.09 4.41 -5.82
C ILE A 72 -9.02 4.52 -7.34
N VAL A 73 -9.58 5.59 -7.92
CA VAL A 73 -9.57 5.81 -9.37
C VAL A 73 -8.13 5.98 -9.89
N LEU A 74 -7.29 6.72 -9.17
CA LEU A 74 -5.86 6.86 -9.47
C LEU A 74 -5.15 5.50 -9.46
N LEU A 75 -5.32 4.71 -8.39
CA LEU A 75 -4.73 3.38 -8.29
C LEU A 75 -5.22 2.44 -9.39
N LEU A 76 -6.50 2.49 -9.75
CA LEU A 76 -7.07 1.70 -10.83
C LEU A 76 -6.49 2.08 -12.19
N GLY A 77 -6.36 3.38 -12.47
CA GLY A 77 -5.73 3.88 -13.68
C GLY A 77 -4.29 3.43 -13.78
N LEU A 78 -3.54 3.54 -12.69
CA LEU A 78 -2.14 3.12 -12.62
C LEU A 78 -1.98 1.62 -12.79
N PHE A 79 -2.82 0.82 -12.13
CA PHE A 79 -2.85 -0.62 -12.28
C PHE A 79 -3.17 -1.05 -13.72
N THR A 80 -4.13 -0.38 -14.37
CA THR A 80 -4.54 -0.69 -15.75
C THR A 80 -3.42 -0.34 -16.74
N VAL A 81 -2.84 0.85 -16.62
CA VAL A 81 -1.75 1.30 -17.51
C VAL A 81 -0.48 0.49 -17.28
N SER A 82 -0.01 0.38 -16.04
CA SER A 82 1.20 -0.40 -15.73
C SER A 82 1.02 -1.89 -15.99
N GLY A 83 -0.18 -2.44 -15.76
CA GLY A 83 -0.50 -3.84 -16.04
C GLY A 83 -0.52 -4.20 -17.53
N ALA A 84 -0.81 -3.22 -18.40
CA ALA A 84 -0.74 -3.40 -19.85
C ALA A 84 0.70 -3.38 -20.39
N ILE A 85 1.66 -2.83 -19.64
CA ILE A 85 3.07 -2.78 -20.04
C ILE A 85 3.74 -4.12 -19.69
N VAL A 86 4.00 -4.92 -20.72
CA VAL A 86 4.70 -6.21 -20.57
C VAL A 86 6.18 -6.04 -20.91
N LEU A 87 7.00 -5.89 -19.88
CA LEU A 87 8.47 -5.90 -20.02
C LEU A 87 8.96 -7.34 -20.16
N ARG A 88 9.49 -7.67 -21.34
CA ARG A 88 10.12 -8.98 -21.61
C ARG A 88 11.63 -8.81 -21.75
N GLY A 89 12.37 -9.74 -21.17
CA GLY A 89 13.83 -9.81 -21.29
C GLY A 89 14.38 -10.99 -20.51
N ASP A 90 15.42 -11.62 -21.05
CA ASP A 90 16.18 -12.67 -20.36
C ASP A 90 17.45 -12.06 -19.79
N LEU A 91 17.29 -11.35 -18.67
CA LEU A 91 18.40 -10.73 -17.96
C LEU A 91 18.96 -11.73 -16.95
N ALA A 92 20.29 -11.89 -16.93
CA ALA A 92 20.93 -12.69 -15.91
C ALA A 92 20.65 -12.11 -14.51
N ALA A 93 20.25 -12.98 -13.58
CA ALA A 93 19.93 -12.63 -12.20
C ALA A 93 21.18 -12.26 -11.39
N THR A 94 21.85 -11.15 -11.70
CA THR A 94 23.08 -10.70 -11.02
C THR A 94 22.78 -9.55 -10.04
N PRO A 95 23.64 -9.33 -9.03
CA PRO A 95 23.49 -8.16 -8.14
C PRO A 95 23.46 -6.84 -8.90
N ARG A 96 24.28 -6.68 -9.94
CA ARG A 96 24.30 -5.48 -10.79
C ARG A 96 22.97 -5.25 -11.49
N THR A 97 22.36 -6.31 -12.03
CA THR A 97 21.04 -6.26 -12.67
C THR A 97 19.96 -5.81 -11.67
N ASN A 98 19.96 -6.37 -10.47
CA ASN A 98 18.99 -6.02 -9.43
C ASN A 98 19.19 -4.57 -8.94
N THR A 99 20.43 -4.13 -8.73
CA THR A 99 20.72 -2.72 -8.39
C THR A 99 20.27 -1.78 -9.49
N ALA A 100 20.44 -2.13 -10.77
CA ALA A 100 19.95 -1.33 -11.89
C ALA A 100 18.41 -1.24 -11.88
N PHE A 101 17.70 -2.35 -11.62
CA PHE A 101 16.25 -2.32 -11.43
C PHE A 101 15.81 -1.40 -10.29
N LEU A 102 16.49 -1.44 -9.14
CA LEU A 102 16.21 -0.56 -8.01
C LEU A 102 16.47 0.92 -8.34
N ALA A 103 17.59 1.21 -9.00
CA ALA A 103 17.95 2.58 -9.39
C ALA A 103 16.96 3.16 -10.41
N VAL A 104 16.63 2.40 -11.45
CA VAL A 104 15.62 2.81 -12.44
C VAL A 104 14.25 2.94 -11.79
N GLY A 105 13.88 2.01 -10.91
CA GLY A 105 12.63 2.07 -10.16
C GLY A 105 12.53 3.32 -9.30
N GLY A 106 13.55 3.65 -8.51
CA GLY A 106 13.56 4.84 -7.68
C GLY A 106 13.48 6.14 -8.49
N LEU A 107 14.12 6.18 -9.67
CA LEU A 107 13.96 7.29 -10.60
C LEU A 107 12.52 7.38 -11.12
N LEU A 108 11.95 6.28 -11.60
CA LEU A 108 10.56 6.22 -12.08
C LEU A 108 9.57 6.61 -10.99
N ALA A 109 9.79 6.18 -9.75
CA ALA A 109 8.94 6.52 -8.61
C ALA A 109 8.80 8.03 -8.40
N SER A 110 9.84 8.80 -8.72
CA SER A 110 9.82 10.26 -8.64
C SER A 110 8.98 10.92 -9.75
N PHE A 111 8.75 10.23 -10.87
CA PHE A 111 7.95 10.75 -12.00
C PHE A 111 6.50 10.26 -11.99
N ILE A 112 6.30 8.95 -11.79
CA ILE A 112 4.97 8.30 -11.90
C ILE A 112 4.40 7.86 -10.55
N GLY A 113 5.14 8.05 -9.45
CA GLY A 113 4.78 7.62 -8.10
C GLY A 113 5.27 6.21 -7.76
N THR A 114 5.53 5.99 -6.47
CA THR A 114 6.07 4.74 -5.91
C THR A 114 5.20 3.52 -6.25
N THR A 115 3.88 3.65 -6.06
CA THR A 115 2.91 2.59 -6.38
C THR A 115 2.96 2.17 -7.84
N GLY A 116 3.14 3.11 -8.76
CA GLY A 116 3.14 2.86 -10.20
C GLY A 116 4.43 2.22 -10.70
N ALA A 117 5.55 2.76 -10.23
CA ALA A 117 6.87 2.22 -10.52
C ALA A 117 7.02 0.79 -9.97
N ALA A 118 6.55 0.54 -8.74
CA ALA A 118 6.54 -0.80 -8.16
C ALA A 118 5.66 -1.77 -8.97
N MET A 119 4.44 -1.38 -9.34
CA MET A 119 3.55 -2.23 -10.17
C MET A 119 4.15 -2.56 -11.55
N LEU A 120 4.85 -1.62 -12.16
CA LEU A 120 5.54 -1.80 -13.45
C LEU A 120 6.69 -2.82 -13.33
N LEU A 121 7.50 -2.69 -12.28
CA LEU A 121 8.76 -3.43 -12.14
C LEU A 121 8.65 -4.74 -11.36
N ILE A 122 7.59 -4.96 -10.59
CA ILE A 122 7.49 -6.16 -9.75
C ILE A 122 7.51 -7.45 -10.58
N ARG A 123 6.83 -7.47 -11.72
CA ARG A 123 6.79 -8.63 -12.62
C ARG A 123 8.16 -8.97 -13.22
N PRO A 124 8.88 -8.04 -13.88
CA PRO A 124 10.20 -8.34 -14.42
C PRO A 124 11.22 -8.70 -13.32
N ILE A 125 11.17 -8.06 -12.15
CA ILE A 125 12.07 -8.41 -11.02
C ILE A 125 11.85 -9.85 -10.55
N LEU A 126 10.58 -10.26 -10.39
CA LEU A 126 10.23 -11.63 -10.02
C LEU A 126 10.63 -12.64 -11.09
N ALA A 127 10.44 -12.31 -12.37
CA ALA A 127 10.80 -13.16 -13.49
C ALA A 127 12.33 -13.35 -13.60
N THR A 128 13.10 -12.25 -13.59
CA THR A 128 14.58 -12.28 -13.64
C THR A 128 15.15 -13.09 -12.47
N ASN A 129 14.59 -12.98 -11.27
CA ASN A 129 15.10 -13.70 -10.08
C ASN A 129 14.42 -15.06 -9.85
N ALA A 130 13.64 -15.58 -10.81
CA ALA A 130 12.87 -16.82 -10.64
C ALA A 130 13.76 -18.03 -10.33
N GLN A 131 14.97 -18.09 -10.89
CA GLN A 131 15.95 -19.17 -10.72
C GLN A 131 16.75 -19.10 -9.41
N ARG A 132 16.64 -18.01 -8.63
CA ARG A 132 17.38 -17.81 -7.37
C ARG A 132 16.65 -18.46 -6.19
N ARG A 133 17.40 -19.17 -5.33
CA ARG A 133 16.88 -19.75 -4.07
C ARG A 133 16.39 -18.68 -3.08
N TYR A 134 17.15 -17.59 -2.95
CA TYR A 134 16.80 -16.46 -2.08
C TYR A 134 16.46 -15.24 -2.94
N ARG A 135 15.18 -14.84 -2.93
CA ARG A 135 14.66 -13.72 -3.76
C ARG A 135 13.77 -12.74 -3.00
N ALA A 136 13.35 -13.09 -1.77
CA ALA A 136 12.48 -12.24 -0.95
C ALA A 136 13.13 -10.88 -0.64
N HIS A 137 14.42 -10.86 -0.33
CA HIS A 137 15.15 -9.61 -0.04
C HIS A 137 15.11 -8.64 -1.22
N THR A 138 15.20 -9.12 -2.46
CA THR A 138 15.11 -8.26 -3.66
C THR A 138 13.78 -7.55 -3.72
N VAL A 139 12.67 -8.27 -3.49
CA VAL A 139 11.32 -7.69 -3.45
C VAL A 139 11.17 -6.70 -2.31
N VAL A 140 11.66 -7.02 -1.11
CA VAL A 140 11.63 -6.11 0.04
C VAL A 140 12.40 -4.83 -0.25
N PHE A 141 13.62 -4.91 -0.80
CA PHE A 141 14.38 -3.73 -1.19
C PHE A 141 13.70 -2.93 -2.30
N THR A 142 13.02 -3.58 -3.25
CA THR A 142 12.21 -2.87 -4.24
C THR A 142 11.11 -2.05 -3.57
N ILE A 143 10.36 -2.62 -2.64
CA ILE A 143 9.27 -1.91 -1.93
C ILE A 143 9.81 -0.73 -1.09
N LEU A 144 11.03 -0.83 -0.57
CA LEU A 144 11.62 0.23 0.26
C LEU A 144 12.24 1.37 -0.56
N VAL A 145 12.77 1.07 -1.75
CA VAL A 145 13.51 2.03 -2.59
C VAL A 145 12.63 2.67 -3.67
N VAL A 146 11.66 1.93 -4.18
CA VAL A 146 10.77 2.30 -5.30
C VAL A 146 9.41 2.66 -4.76
#